data_AF-A0A2N1M5M6-F1
#
_entry.id   AF-A0A2N1M5M6-F1
#
_cell.length_a   1.000
_cell.length_b   1.000
_cell.length_c   1.000
_cell.angle_alpha   90.00
_cell.angle_beta   90.00
_cell.angle_gamma   90.00
#
_symmetry.space_group_name_H-M   'P 1'
#
loop_
_entity.id
_entity.type
_entity.pdbx_description
1 polymer ?
#
loop_
_entity_poly.entity_id
_entity_poly.type
_entity_poly.pdbx_seq_one_letter_code
_entity_poly.pdbx_strand_id
1 'polypeptide(L)'
;MEDYNDIDTKALAYAQRREGRCLGKVSPNTYLWSCKKDHQWEAPYKNMKQNYRWCNICQKEHADGYNEELGLVFEYSGNQHYQIVPFFHLQGQMNLDAQIYCDWEKRALCYREG
;
A
#
# COMPACT_ATOMS: atom_id res chain seq x y z
N MET A 1 3.76 1.98 -38.79
CA MET A 1 3.39 1.06 -37.69
C MET A 1 4.39 1.30 -36.59
N GLU A 2 3.95 1.83 -35.45
CA GLU A 2 4.85 2.06 -34.31
C GLU A 2 5.06 0.72 -33.60
N ASP A 3 6.33 0.34 -33.46
CA ASP A 3 6.72 -0.94 -32.89
C ASP A 3 6.44 -0.98 -31.39
N TYR A 4 5.37 -1.69 -31.01
CA TYR A 4 4.88 -1.78 -29.63
C TYR A 4 5.71 -2.78 -28.78
N ASN A 5 6.96 -3.07 -29.16
CA ASN A 5 7.85 -4.04 -28.51
C ASN A 5 9.10 -3.43 -27.84
N ASP A 6 9.25 -2.10 -27.76
CA ASP A 6 10.21 -1.54 -26.79
C ASP A 6 9.66 -1.79 -25.37
N ILE A 7 10.04 -2.92 -24.80
CA ILE A 7 9.82 -3.27 -23.40
C ILE A 7 10.62 -2.24 -22.59
N ASP A 8 9.93 -1.17 -22.22
CA ASP A 8 10.51 0.04 -21.62
C ASP A 8 11.48 -0.33 -20.51
N THR A 9 12.77 -0.32 -20.85
CA THR A 9 13.83 -0.83 -19.98
C THR A 9 13.89 -0.04 -18.67
N LYS A 10 13.37 1.20 -18.67
CA LYS A 10 13.25 2.07 -17.50
C LYS A 10 12.16 1.57 -16.54
N ALA A 11 11.06 0.99 -17.06
CA ALA A 11 10.01 0.38 -16.25
C ALA A 11 10.49 -0.94 -15.63
N LEU A 12 11.13 -1.83 -16.41
CA LEU A 12 11.77 -3.04 -15.89
C LEU A 12 12.77 -2.75 -14.78
N ALA A 13 13.75 -1.86 -15.05
CA ALA A 13 14.79 -1.51 -14.09
C ALA A 13 14.23 -0.78 -12.84
N TYR A 14 13.13 -0.05 -12.98
CA TYR A 14 12.44 0.57 -11.83
C TYR A 14 11.78 -0.48 -10.94
N ALA A 15 11.09 -1.46 -11.54
CA ALA A 15 10.46 -2.54 -10.78
C ALA A 15 11.49 -3.41 -10.03
N GLN A 16 12.59 -3.77 -10.68
CA GLN A 16 13.68 -4.54 -10.08
C GLN A 16 14.28 -3.84 -8.85
N ARG A 17 14.48 -2.51 -8.92
CA ARG A 17 14.95 -1.67 -7.79
C ARG A 17 13.97 -1.59 -6.62
N ARG A 18 12.75 -2.10 -6.77
CA ARG A 18 11.68 -2.16 -5.76
C ARG A 18 11.33 -3.60 -5.38
N GLU A 19 12.21 -4.56 -5.69
CA GLU A 19 12.01 -6.00 -5.47
C GLU A 19 10.70 -6.53 -6.13
N GLY A 20 10.31 -5.93 -7.25
CA GLY A 20 9.13 -6.31 -8.01
C GLY A 20 9.41 -6.46 -9.50
N ARG A 21 8.33 -6.62 -10.27
CA ARG A 21 8.36 -6.95 -11.70
C ARG A 21 7.46 -5.98 -12.46
N CYS A 22 7.85 -5.61 -13.68
CA CYS A 22 6.90 -5.06 -14.66
C CYS A 22 6.47 -6.23 -15.53
N LEU A 23 5.18 -6.58 -15.50
CA LEU A 23 4.62 -7.76 -16.17
C LEU A 23 4.31 -7.49 -17.64
N GLY A 24 4.06 -6.23 -18.01
CA GLY A 24 3.81 -5.84 -19.39
C GLY A 24 3.31 -4.40 -19.50
N LYS A 25 3.11 -3.95 -20.74
CA LYS A 25 2.53 -2.65 -21.07
C LYS A 25 1.07 -2.84 -21.45
N VAL A 26 0.15 -2.23 -20.70
CA VAL A 26 -1.31 -2.38 -20.91
C VAL A 26 -1.90 -1.22 -21.72
N SER A 27 -1.22 -0.07 -21.76
CA SER A 27 -1.59 1.06 -22.62
C SER A 27 -0.36 1.92 -22.94
N PRO A 28 -0.44 2.90 -23.86
CA PRO A 28 0.72 3.70 -24.30
C PRO A 28 1.54 4.34 -23.17
N ASN A 29 0.91 4.62 -22.02
CA ASN A 29 1.57 5.19 -20.83
C ASN A 29 1.46 4.30 -19.57
N THR A 30 0.67 3.22 -19.59
CA THR A 30 0.33 2.41 -18.40
C THR A 30 0.94 1.02 -18.49
N TYR A 31 1.46 0.55 -17.36
CA TYR A 31 2.12 -0.74 -17.23
C TYR A 31 1.44 -1.56 -16.13
N LEU A 32 1.46 -2.88 -16.28
CA LEU A 32 1.06 -3.82 -15.25
C LEU A 32 2.29 -4.12 -14.38
N TRP A 33 2.19 -3.82 -13.10
CA TRP A 33 3.26 -3.99 -12.11
C TRP A 33 2.94 -5.17 -11.18
N SER A 34 3.98 -5.75 -10.60
CA SER A 34 3.90 -6.72 -9.51
C SER A 34 4.92 -6.41 -8.43
N CYS A 35 4.57 -6.60 -7.16
CA CYS A 35 5.51 -6.44 -6.04
C CYS A 35 6.12 -7.79 -5.60
N LYS A 36 6.94 -7.76 -4.54
CA LYS A 36 7.54 -8.96 -3.93
C LYS A 36 6.51 -9.96 -3.37
N LYS A 37 5.34 -9.47 -2.91
CA LYS A 37 4.20 -10.28 -2.44
C LYS A 37 3.26 -10.69 -3.60
N ASP A 38 3.69 -10.57 -4.85
CA ASP A 38 2.93 -10.88 -6.08
C ASP A 38 1.59 -10.14 -6.28
N HIS A 39 1.26 -9.14 -5.45
CA HIS A 39 0.17 -8.20 -5.72
C HIS A 39 0.40 -7.46 -7.04
N GLN A 40 -0.64 -7.32 -7.86
CA GLN A 40 -0.58 -6.67 -9.16
C GLN A 40 -1.45 -5.41 -9.22
N TRP A 41 -1.01 -4.41 -9.99
CA TRP A 41 -1.78 -3.19 -10.24
C TRP A 41 -1.36 -2.52 -11.56
N GLU A 42 -2.28 -1.80 -12.18
CA GLU A 42 -1.99 -0.97 -13.35
C GLU A 42 -1.65 0.47 -12.94
N ALA A 43 -0.53 1.01 -13.43
CA ALA A 43 -0.17 2.40 -13.18
C ALA A 43 0.75 2.99 -14.26
N PRO A 44 0.69 4.31 -14.53
CA PRO A 44 1.64 4.97 -15.41
C PRO A 44 3.04 5.08 -14.80
N TYR A 45 4.09 4.81 -15.59
CA TYR A 45 5.48 4.89 -15.12
C TYR A 45 5.84 6.29 -14.56
N LYS A 46 5.32 7.36 -15.15
CA LYS A 46 5.50 8.73 -14.64
C LYS A 46 4.97 8.87 -13.20
N ASN A 47 3.76 8.39 -12.94
CA ASN A 47 3.12 8.43 -11.62
C ASN A 47 3.89 7.59 -10.59
N MET A 48 4.31 6.39 -11.00
CA MET A 48 5.14 5.47 -10.20
C MET A 48 6.47 6.09 -9.75
N LYS A 49 7.01 7.03 -10.54
CA LYS A 49 8.23 7.78 -10.22
C LYS A 49 7.98 9.04 -9.39
N GLN A 50 6.85 9.71 -9.59
CA GLN A 50 6.64 11.07 -9.10
C GLN A 50 6.13 11.16 -7.66
N ASN A 51 5.25 10.25 -7.18
CA ASN A 51 4.84 10.22 -5.77
C ASN A 51 4.08 8.96 -5.31
N TYR A 52 4.14 7.85 -6.05
CA TYR A 52 3.39 6.64 -5.66
C TYR A 52 4.15 5.76 -4.65
N ARG A 53 3.42 5.30 -3.63
CA ARG A 53 3.83 4.20 -2.75
C ARG A 53 3.89 2.94 -3.62
N TRP A 54 5.03 2.25 -3.64
CA TRP A 54 5.36 1.24 -4.68
C TRP A 54 4.23 0.26 -4.94
N CYS A 55 3.67 -0.35 -3.89
CA CYS A 55 2.48 -1.19 -3.99
C CYS A 55 1.45 -0.70 -2.98
N ASN A 56 0.28 -0.29 -3.47
CA ASN A 56 -0.85 0.15 -2.64
C ASN A 56 -1.46 -0.99 -1.81
N ILE A 57 -1.42 -2.23 -2.31
CA ILE A 57 -1.93 -3.41 -1.59
C ILE A 57 -0.98 -3.76 -0.44
N CYS A 58 0.34 -3.89 -0.67
CA CYS A 58 1.32 -4.14 0.40
C CYS A 58 1.25 -3.14 1.56
N GLN A 59 0.78 -1.92 1.32
CA GLN A 59 0.59 -0.94 2.38
C GLN A 59 -0.68 -1.21 3.22
N LYS A 60 -1.75 -1.70 2.61
CA LYS A 60 -2.95 -2.12 3.35
C LYS A 60 -2.64 -3.38 4.17
N GLU A 61 -1.78 -4.25 3.66
CA GLU A 61 -1.20 -5.41 4.34
C GLU A 61 -0.17 -5.06 5.44
N HIS A 62 -0.27 -3.88 6.09
CA HIS A 62 0.45 -3.51 7.31
C HIS A 62 -0.28 -4.03 8.56
N ALA A 63 -0.76 -5.27 8.50
CA ALA A 63 -1.25 -6.01 9.64
C ALA A 63 -0.17 -7.01 10.09
N ASP A 64 -0.02 -7.16 11.38
CA ASP A 64 1.05 -7.93 12.04
C ASP A 64 0.72 -9.43 12.11
N GLY A 65 -0.52 -9.81 11.76
CA GLY A 65 -1.00 -11.16 11.44
C GLY A 65 -2.49 -11.10 11.04
N TYR A 66 -3.22 -12.19 10.76
CA TYR A 66 -2.73 -13.54 10.48
C TYR A 66 -3.46 -14.65 11.26
N ASN A 67 -4.75 -14.50 11.57
CA ASN A 67 -5.52 -15.56 12.22
C ASN A 67 -6.39 -16.33 11.19
N GLU A 68 -5.94 -17.53 10.82
CA GLU A 68 -6.63 -18.41 9.86
C GLU A 68 -7.93 -19.01 10.39
N GLU A 69 -8.05 -19.26 11.70
CA GLU A 69 -9.23 -19.88 12.33
C GLU A 69 -10.43 -18.92 12.34
N LEU A 70 -10.17 -17.63 12.57
CA LEU A 70 -11.17 -16.56 12.60
C LEU A 70 -11.28 -15.81 11.27
N GLY A 71 -10.33 -16.00 10.33
CA GLY A 71 -10.26 -15.23 9.09
C GLY A 71 -9.83 -13.77 9.27
N LEU A 72 -9.20 -13.43 10.41
CA LEU A 72 -9.00 -12.04 10.83
C LEU A 72 -7.55 -11.55 10.67
N VAL A 73 -7.44 -10.30 10.22
CA VAL A 73 -6.21 -9.51 10.16
C VAL A 73 -6.17 -8.57 11.38
N PHE A 74 -5.05 -8.55 12.12
CA PHE A 74 -4.81 -7.71 13.29
C PHE A 74 -3.58 -6.82 13.09
N GLU A 75 -3.71 -5.55 13.43
CA GLU A 75 -2.63 -4.55 13.45
C GLU A 75 -2.20 -4.33 14.91
N TYR A 76 -0.90 -4.36 15.21
CA TYR A 76 -0.38 -3.99 16.53
C TYR A 76 -0.38 -2.46 16.65
N SER A 77 -1.47 -1.93 17.19
CA SER A 77 -1.58 -0.52 17.58
C SER A 77 -0.52 -0.16 18.62
N GLY A 78 0.59 0.44 18.16
CA GLY A 78 1.65 0.96 19.03
C GLY A 78 1.18 2.11 19.92
N ASN A 79 2.05 2.57 20.82
CA ASN A 79 1.75 3.65 21.78
C ASN A 79 1.12 4.91 21.14
N GLN A 80 1.43 5.21 19.88
CA GLN A 80 0.86 6.33 19.14
C GLN A 80 -0.68 6.29 19.00
N HIS A 81 -1.35 5.15 19.18
CA HIS A 81 -2.82 5.08 19.15
C HIS A 81 -3.48 5.51 20.47
N TYR A 82 -2.72 5.55 21.56
CA TYR A 82 -3.25 5.80 22.91
C TYR A 82 -2.69 7.07 23.56
N GLN A 83 -1.62 7.63 23.02
CA GLN A 83 -0.95 8.82 23.57
C GLN A 83 -0.25 9.65 22.48
N ILE A 84 -0.13 10.96 22.73
CA ILE A 84 0.54 11.91 21.84
C ILE A 84 2.04 11.62 21.79
N VAL A 85 2.48 10.86 20.79
CA VAL A 85 3.88 10.72 20.43
C VAL A 85 4.27 11.85 19.44
N PRO A 86 5.24 12.74 19.75
CA PRO A 86 5.52 13.94 18.95
C PRO A 86 5.88 13.69 17.47
N PHE A 87 6.50 12.55 17.16
CA PHE A 87 6.84 12.17 15.78
C PHE A 87 5.62 11.86 14.91
N PHE A 88 4.54 11.33 15.51
CA PHE A 88 3.33 10.91 14.80
C PHE A 88 2.20 11.96 14.88
N HIS A 89 2.21 12.82 15.91
CA HIS A 89 1.16 13.79 16.20
C HIS A 89 1.64 15.22 16.06
N LEU A 90 1.97 15.63 14.83
CA LEU A 90 2.48 16.98 14.54
C LEU A 90 1.46 18.08 14.93
N GLN A 91 0.16 17.79 14.91
CA GLN A 91 -0.91 18.68 15.42
C GLN A 91 -1.46 18.23 16.79
N GLY A 92 -0.69 17.44 17.56
CA GLY A 92 -1.03 17.02 18.91
C GLY A 92 -2.37 16.29 19.01
N GLN A 93 -3.24 16.77 19.90
CA GLN A 93 -4.51 16.13 20.25
C GLN A 93 -5.41 15.87 19.03
N MET A 94 -5.47 16.80 18.06
CA MET A 94 -6.31 16.63 16.87
C MET A 94 -5.98 15.37 16.06
N ASN A 95 -4.70 14.99 16.01
CA ASN A 95 -4.27 13.79 15.29
C ASN A 95 -4.57 12.53 16.11
N LEU A 96 -4.50 12.62 17.44
CA LEU A 96 -4.84 11.51 18.34
C LEU A 96 -6.35 11.24 18.35
N ASP A 97 -7.18 12.27 18.40
CA ASP A 97 -8.64 12.15 18.33
C ASP A 97 -9.08 11.51 17.00
N ALA A 98 -8.47 11.94 15.88
CA ALA A 98 -8.71 11.34 14.57
C ALA A 98 -8.24 9.87 14.50
N GLN A 99 -7.09 9.55 15.12
CA GLN A 99 -6.59 8.17 15.21
C GLN A 99 -7.55 7.29 16.01
N ILE A 100 -7.98 7.73 17.20
CA ILE A 100 -8.94 7.03 18.07
C ILE A 100 -10.27 6.81 17.36
N TYR A 101 -10.78 7.81 16.62
CA TYR A 101 -12.02 7.69 15.85
C TYR A 101 -11.89 6.62 14.75
N CYS A 102 -10.81 6.66 13.96
CA CYS A 102 -10.54 5.66 12.92
C CYS A 102 -10.39 4.24 13.50
N ASP A 103 -9.73 4.09 14.64
CA ASP A 103 -9.55 2.80 15.32
C ASP A 103 -10.90 2.27 15.86
N TRP A 104 -11.77 3.16 16.34
CA TRP A 104 -13.15 2.81 16.71
C TRP A 104 -13.96 2.34 15.51
N GLU A 105 -13.91 3.04 14.36
CA GLU A 105 -14.60 2.61 13.14
C GLU A 105 -14.08 1.26 12.62
N LYS A 106 -12.76 1.07 12.58
CA LYS A 106 -12.14 -0.23 12.25
C LYS A 106 -12.65 -1.35 13.15
N ARG A 107 -12.68 -1.13 14.46
CA ARG A 107 -13.15 -2.12 15.45
C ARG A 107 -14.65 -2.40 15.32
N ALA A 108 -15.45 -1.38 15.03
CA ALA A 108 -16.89 -1.51 14.80
C ALA A 108 -17.23 -2.20 13.47
N LEU A 109 -16.36 -2.11 12.45
CA LEU A 109 -16.45 -2.89 11.21
C LEU A 109 -16.05 -4.35 11.45
N CYS A 110 -14.93 -4.59 12.11
CA CYS A 110 -14.47 -5.94 12.49
C CYS A 110 -15.55 -6.72 13.28
N TYR A 111 -16.22 -6.08 14.24
CA TYR A 111 -17.31 -6.72 15.00
C TYR A 111 -18.59 -7.01 14.18
N ARG A 112 -18.78 -6.36 13.03
CA ARG A 112 -19.99 -6.53 12.19
C ARG A 112 -19.80 -7.48 11.01
N GLU A 113 -18.59 -7.54 10.46
CA GLU A 113 -18.29 -8.19 9.18
C GLU A 113 -17.23 -9.30 9.28
N GLY A 114 -16.75 -9.61 10.49
CA GLY A 114 -15.74 -10.63 10.79
C GLY A 114 -16.12 -11.56 11.93
#